data_AF-A0A6V7V974-F1
#
_entry.id   AF-A0A6V7V974-F1
#
_cell.length_a   1.000
_cell.length_b   1.000
_cell.length_c   1.000
_cell.angle_alpha   90.00
_cell.angle_beta   90.00
_cell.angle_gamma   90.00
#
_symmetry.space_group_name_H-M   'P 1'
#
loop_
_entity.id
_entity.type
_entity.pdbx_description
1 polymer ?
#
loop_
_entity_poly.entity_id
_entity_poly.type
_entity_poly.pdbx_seq_one_letter_code
_entity_poly.pdbx_strand_id
1 'polypeptide(L)'
;MYIHIYLNIINYILFSAQTNTKVIISHCGMNSVNESMYAGVPLICIPFTGDQLYNASIVEAKGVGIYLRHYDNHFIQNLWNALYQILHDEEGNFNFNSKYSLAANKMRNEILENYKKEKMEAKFLGKV
;
A
#
# COMPACT_ATOMS: atom_id res chain seq x y z
N MET A 1 -27.99 5.58 19.27
CA MET A 1 -26.74 4.81 19.34
C MET A 1 -26.72 3.76 18.25
N TYR A 2 -26.68 4.16 16.97
CA TYR A 2 -26.53 3.33 15.75
C TYR A 2 -26.78 4.33 14.61
N ILE A 3 -25.75 5.03 14.11
CA ILE A 3 -25.79 5.85 12.86
C ILE A 3 -24.45 6.53 12.53
N HIS A 4 -23.45 6.54 13.44
CA HIS A 4 -22.17 7.22 13.18
C HIS A 4 -21.00 6.36 12.65
N ILE A 5 -21.17 5.05 12.46
CA ILE A 5 -20.08 4.18 11.95
C ILE A 5 -20.09 4.07 10.41
N TYR A 6 -21.23 4.33 9.75
CA TYR A 6 -21.37 4.09 8.30
C TYR A 6 -20.97 5.26 7.38
N LEU A 7 -20.81 6.48 7.90
CA LEU A 7 -20.62 7.68 7.07
C LEU A 7 -19.18 8.19 6.95
N ASN A 8 -18.21 7.58 7.64
CA ASN A 8 -16.80 7.97 7.57
C ASN A 8 -15.90 7.00 6.79
N ILE A 9 -16.48 6.05 6.05
CA ILE A 9 -15.74 5.10 5.20
C ILE A 9 -15.21 5.77 3.92
N ILE A 10 -15.73 6.94 3.52
CA ILE A 10 -15.40 7.56 2.22
C ILE A 10 -14.29 8.63 2.32
N ASN A 11 -13.98 9.21 3.49
CA ASN A 11 -13.13 10.42 3.54
C ASN A 11 -11.93 10.41 4.51
N TYR A 12 -11.54 9.29 5.13
CA TYR A 12 -10.44 9.28 6.12
C TYR A 12 -9.25 8.36 5.83
N ILE A 13 -9.08 7.85 4.60
CA ILE A 13 -7.86 7.12 4.21
C ILE A 13 -6.96 8.04 3.41
N LEU A 14 -6.47 9.09 4.05
CA LEU A 14 -5.32 9.86 3.57
C LEU A 14 -4.65 10.52 4.78
N PHE A 15 -3.88 9.73 5.52
CA PHE A 15 -2.82 10.30 6.35
C PHE A 15 -1.48 9.67 5.96
N SER A 16 -1.01 10.19 4.83
CA SER A 16 0.39 10.18 4.39
C SER A 16 1.35 10.37 5.56
N ALA A 17 2.34 9.46 5.65
CA ALA A 17 3.66 9.71 6.24
C ALA A 17 3.71 10.23 7.69
N GLN A 18 2.92 9.70 8.62
CA GLN A 18 3.27 9.78 10.03
C GLN A 18 4.42 8.82 10.34
N THR A 19 5.42 9.28 11.10
CA THR A 19 6.67 8.54 11.40
C THR A 19 6.47 7.21 12.13
N ASN A 20 5.28 6.95 12.67
CA ASN A 20 4.97 5.76 13.46
C ASN A 20 3.93 4.82 12.83
N THR A 21 3.48 5.06 11.59
CA THR A 21 2.54 4.16 10.94
C THR A 21 3.19 2.81 10.62
N LYS A 22 2.58 1.71 11.07
CA LYS A 22 3.10 0.33 10.88
C LYS A 22 2.37 -0.47 9.81
N VAL A 23 1.12 -0.10 9.49
CA VAL A 23 0.30 -0.78 8.49
C VAL A 23 -0.72 0.20 7.91
N ILE A 24 -1.04 0.06 6.63
CA ILE A 24 -2.14 0.77 5.95
C ILE A 24 -3.19 -0.25 5.57
N ILE A 25 -4.46 0.07 5.76
CA ILE A 25 -5.59 -0.75 5.30
C ILE A 25 -6.33 0.06 4.23
N SER A 26 -6.56 -0.53 3.05
CA SER A 26 -7.21 0.17 1.94
C SER A 26 -7.99 -0.78 1.05
N HIS A 27 -8.91 -0.22 0.26
CA HIS A 27 -9.56 -0.92 -0.85
C HIS A 27 -8.60 -1.23 -2.01
N CYS A 28 -7.33 -0.85 -1.93
CA CYS A 28 -6.30 -1.14 -2.93
C CYS A 28 -6.52 -0.43 -4.29
N GLY A 29 -7.06 0.79 -4.26
CA GLY A 29 -6.92 1.71 -5.40
C GLY A 29 -5.44 2.08 -5.62
N MET A 30 -5.07 2.33 -6.87
CA MET A 30 -3.67 2.57 -7.26
C MET A 30 -3.00 3.70 -6.45
N ASN A 31 -3.75 4.74 -6.07
CA ASN A 31 -3.23 5.83 -5.24
C ASN A 31 -2.80 5.34 -3.85
N SER A 32 -3.62 4.54 -3.17
CA SER A 32 -3.26 3.99 -1.85
C SER A 32 -2.10 3.01 -1.94
N VAL A 33 -2.01 2.24 -3.03
CA VAL A 33 -0.86 1.37 -3.29
C VAL A 33 0.40 2.21 -3.40
N ASN A 34 0.38 3.27 -4.21
CA ASN A 34 1.52 4.17 -4.38
C ASN A 34 1.92 4.86 -3.07
N GLU A 35 0.96 5.34 -2.27
CA GLU A 35 1.23 5.96 -0.97
C GLU A 35 1.88 4.97 0.01
N SER A 36 1.38 3.74 0.07
CA SER A 36 1.95 2.67 0.91
C SER A 36 3.36 2.31 0.48
N MET A 37 3.60 2.15 -0.83
CA MET A 37 4.95 1.89 -1.37
C MET A 37 5.87 3.07 -1.08
N TYR A 38 5.41 4.31 -1.28
CA TYR A 38 6.20 5.50 -1.01
C TYR A 38 6.54 5.63 0.49
N ALA A 39 5.63 5.28 1.38
CA ALA A 39 5.88 5.30 2.82
C ALA A 39 6.75 4.11 3.29
N GLY A 40 6.88 3.06 2.48
CA GLY A 40 7.53 1.81 2.89
C GLY A 40 6.73 1.07 3.97
N VAL A 41 5.42 1.26 4.00
CA VAL A 41 4.51 0.69 5.01
C VAL A 41 3.67 -0.42 4.37
N PRO A 42 3.58 -1.61 4.99
CA PRO A 42 2.77 -2.70 4.47
C PRO A 42 1.28 -2.37 4.26
N LEU A 43 0.68 -2.98 3.23
CA LEU A 43 -0.73 -2.76 2.88
C LEU A 43 -1.60 -4.00 3.15
N ILE A 44 -2.67 -3.85 3.92
CA ILE A 44 -3.78 -4.81 3.93
C ILE A 44 -4.82 -4.35 2.91
N CYS A 45 -5.01 -5.16 1.87
CA CYS A 45 -5.90 -4.88 0.75
C CYS A 45 -7.27 -5.52 0.98
N ILE A 46 -8.33 -4.71 0.96
CA ILE A 46 -9.72 -5.14 1.11
C ILE A 46 -10.53 -4.60 -0.08
N PRO A 47 -10.27 -5.09 -1.30
CA PRO A 47 -10.89 -4.57 -2.52
C PRO A 47 -12.39 -4.88 -2.56
N PHE A 48 -13.13 -3.99 -3.23
CA PHE A 48 -14.57 -4.14 -3.44
C PHE A 48 -14.90 -4.48 -4.89
N THR A 49 -14.32 -3.76 -5.87
CA THR A 49 -14.71 -3.92 -7.29
C THR A 49 -13.57 -3.55 -8.24
N GLY A 50 -13.68 -4.01 -9.50
CA GLY A 50 -12.89 -3.48 -10.61
C GLY A 50 -11.38 -3.74 -10.50
N ASP A 51 -10.60 -2.70 -10.82
CA ASP A 51 -9.14 -2.71 -10.84
C ASP A 51 -8.51 -2.98 -9.46
N GLN A 52 -9.26 -2.72 -8.39
CA GLN A 52 -8.83 -2.96 -7.01
C GLN A 52 -8.47 -4.43 -6.76
N LEU A 53 -9.20 -5.36 -7.36
CA LEU A 53 -8.93 -6.80 -7.23
C LEU A 53 -7.59 -7.18 -7.89
N TYR A 54 -7.31 -6.57 -9.05
CA TYR A 54 -6.05 -6.76 -9.76
C TYR A 54 -4.89 -6.13 -8.99
N ASN A 55 -5.07 -4.90 -8.48
CA ASN A 55 -4.04 -4.24 -7.68
C ASN A 55 -3.73 -5.04 -6.41
N ALA A 56 -4.76 -5.56 -5.72
CA ALA A 56 -4.59 -6.36 -4.51
C ALA A 56 -3.81 -7.65 -4.77
N SER A 57 -4.08 -8.34 -5.89
CA SER A 57 -3.35 -9.55 -6.26
C SER A 57 -1.89 -9.26 -6.60
N ILE A 58 -1.60 -8.13 -7.25
CA ILE A 58 -0.23 -7.69 -7.51
C ILE A 58 0.50 -7.36 -6.20
N VAL A 59 -0.16 -6.64 -5.28
CA VAL A 59 0.39 -6.31 -3.97
C VAL A 59 0.77 -7.57 -3.20
N GLU A 60 -0.14 -8.55 -3.14
CA GLU A 60 0.11 -9.83 -2.47
C GLU A 60 1.21 -10.65 -3.18
N ALA A 61 1.18 -10.76 -4.51
CA ALA A 61 2.17 -11.52 -5.27
C ALA A 61 3.58 -10.94 -5.18
N LYS A 62 3.70 -9.62 -5.06
CA LYS A 62 4.99 -8.94 -4.80
C LYS A 62 5.44 -9.12 -3.36
N GLY A 63 4.56 -9.61 -2.48
CA GLY A 63 4.79 -9.68 -1.04
C GLY A 63 4.96 -8.28 -0.47
N VAL A 64 4.17 -7.32 -0.97
CA VAL A 64 4.12 -5.92 -0.49
C VAL A 64 2.76 -5.57 0.13
N GLY A 65 1.92 -6.57 0.37
CA GLY A 65 0.78 -6.49 1.26
C GLY A 65 0.11 -7.85 1.46
N ILE A 66 -1.01 -7.86 2.18
CA ILE A 66 -1.89 -9.02 2.37
C ILE A 66 -3.23 -8.72 1.72
N TYR A 67 -3.76 -9.63 0.90
CA TYR A 67 -5.08 -9.47 0.29
C TYR A 67 -6.14 -10.24 1.08
N LEU A 68 -7.16 -9.53 1.57
CA LEU A 68 -8.32 -10.09 2.24
C LEU A 68 -9.59 -9.87 1.43
N ARG A 69 -10.40 -10.91 1.31
CA ARG A 69 -11.74 -10.84 0.70
C ARG A 69 -12.76 -10.44 1.76
N HIS A 70 -13.49 -9.35 1.50
CA HIS A 70 -14.47 -8.81 2.46
C HIS A 70 -15.71 -9.71 2.67
N TYR A 71 -15.95 -10.65 1.76
CA TYR A 71 -17.06 -11.62 1.81
C TYR A 71 -16.65 -13.00 2.36
N ASP A 72 -15.49 -13.11 3.01
CA ASP A 72 -15.08 -14.33 3.71
C ASP A 72 -15.83 -14.46 5.06
N ASN A 73 -16.35 -15.65 5.34
CA ASN A 73 -17.03 -15.97 6.62
C ASN A 73 -16.12 -15.76 7.84
N HIS A 74 -14.81 -15.81 7.67
CA HIS A 74 -13.80 -15.61 8.70
C HIS A 74 -13.08 -14.26 8.55
N PHE A 75 -13.64 -13.30 7.83
CA PHE A 75 -12.99 -12.02 7.52
C PHE A 75 -12.38 -11.32 8.74
N ILE A 76 -13.12 -11.25 9.86
CA ILE A 76 -12.62 -10.62 11.09
C ILE A 76 -11.40 -11.36 11.65
N GLN A 77 -11.43 -12.69 11.65
CA GLN A 77 -10.30 -13.50 12.09
C GLN A 77 -9.10 -13.33 11.14
N ASN A 78 -9.34 -13.31 9.83
CA ASN A 78 -8.29 -13.12 8.84
C ASN A 78 -7.66 -11.73 8.94
N LEU A 79 -8.47 -10.69 9.21
CA LEU A 79 -7.98 -9.34 9.48
C LEU A 79 -7.12 -9.28 10.73
N TRP A 80 -7.55 -9.93 11.81
CA TRP A 80 -6.76 -10.02 13.03
C TRP A 80 -5.43 -10.74 12.80
N ASN A 81 -5.45 -11.86 12.07
CA ASN A 81 -4.24 -12.62 11.73
C ASN A 81 -3.28 -11.77 10.88
N ALA A 82 -3.80 -11.04 9.89
CA ALA A 82 -3.00 -10.15 9.04
C ALA A 82 -2.36 -9.01 9.85
N LEU A 83 -3.14 -8.37 10.74
CA LEU A 83 -2.63 -7.34 11.65
C LEU A 83 -1.57 -7.90 12.60
N TYR A 84 -1.83 -9.06 13.21
CA TYR A 84 -0.91 -9.69 14.13
C TYR A 84 0.40 -10.03 13.42
N GLN A 85 0.33 -10.62 12.22
CA GLN A 85 1.49 -10.95 11.40
C GLN A 85 2.34 -9.72 11.08
N ILE A 86 1.73 -8.59 10.70
CA ILE A 86 2.47 -7.37 10.37
C ILE A 86 3.06 -6.69 11.61
N LEU A 87 2.33 -6.68 12.73
CA LEU A 87 2.74 -5.99 13.95
C LEU A 87 3.77 -6.78 14.76
N HIS A 88 3.76 -8.11 14.68
CA HIS A 88 4.65 -9.02 15.41
C HIS A 88 5.53 -9.83 14.45
N ASP A 89 5.96 -9.18 13.36
CA ASP A 89 6.82 -9.77 12.35
C ASP A 89 8.25 -10.01 12.87
N GLU A 90 8.44 -11.10 13.63
CA GLU A 90 9.74 -11.51 14.19
C GLU A 90 10.75 -11.88 13.10
N GLU A 91 10.26 -12.37 11.96
CA GLU A 91 11.07 -12.76 10.79
C GLU A 91 11.49 -11.55 9.93
N GLY A 92 10.91 -10.38 10.15
CA GLY A 92 11.22 -9.17 9.39
C GLY A 92 10.73 -9.21 7.94
N ASN A 93 9.69 -9.97 7.62
CA ASN A 93 9.06 -10.04 6.30
C ASN A 93 8.36 -8.74 5.87
N PHE A 94 8.01 -7.87 6.81
CA PHE A 94 7.23 -6.63 6.68
C PHE A 94 7.94 -5.41 7.30
N ASN A 95 9.12 -5.59 7.93
CA ASN A 95 9.90 -4.52 8.55
C ASN A 95 10.55 -3.56 7.51
N PHE A 96 11.08 -2.41 7.95
CA PHE A 96 11.71 -1.37 7.12
C PHE A 96 12.95 -1.84 6.33
N ASN A 97 13.49 -3.03 6.60
CA ASN A 97 14.57 -3.67 5.81
C ASN A 97 14.14 -4.97 5.11
N SER A 98 12.84 -5.22 5.04
CA SER A 98 12.26 -6.42 4.42
C SER A 98 12.22 -6.33 2.89
N LYS A 99 11.73 -7.40 2.25
CA LYS A 99 11.36 -7.41 0.83
C LYS A 99 10.47 -6.21 0.44
N TYR A 100 9.66 -5.68 1.37
CA TYR A 100 8.85 -4.48 1.16
C TYR A 100 9.70 -3.24 0.91
N SER A 101 10.65 -2.94 1.80
CA SER A 101 11.46 -1.74 1.64
C SER A 101 12.38 -1.87 0.44
N LEU A 102 12.82 -3.07 0.09
CA LEU A 102 13.57 -3.32 -1.13
C LEU A 102 12.73 -3.03 -2.37
N ALA A 103 11.49 -3.54 -2.44
CA ALA A 103 10.57 -3.29 -3.54
C ALA A 103 10.16 -1.81 -3.63
N ALA A 104 9.86 -1.18 -2.50
CA ALA A 104 9.56 0.24 -2.37
C ALA A 104 10.75 1.11 -2.80
N ASN A 105 11.97 0.79 -2.33
CA ASN A 105 13.19 1.51 -2.71
C ASN A 105 13.51 1.30 -4.18
N LYS A 106 13.32 0.09 -4.73
CA LYS A 106 13.47 -0.18 -6.16
C LYS A 106 12.51 0.67 -6.98
N MET A 107 11.23 0.66 -6.64
CA MET A 107 10.21 1.48 -7.32
C MET A 107 10.52 2.98 -7.19
N ARG A 108 10.92 3.44 -5.99
CA ARG A 108 11.34 4.82 -5.76
C ARG A 108 12.53 5.20 -6.65
N ASN A 109 13.52 4.32 -6.77
CA ASN A 109 14.68 4.54 -7.63
C ASN A 109 14.29 4.58 -9.11
N GLU A 110 13.43 3.68 -9.57
CA GLU A 110 12.93 3.67 -10.95
C GLU A 110 12.17 4.97 -11.29
N ILE A 111 11.33 5.46 -10.38
CA ILE A 111 10.61 6.74 -10.53
C ILE A 111 11.61 7.90 -10.62
N LEU A 112 12.61 7.94 -9.74
CA LEU A 112 13.63 8.98 -9.73
C LEU A 112 14.48 8.99 -11.00
N GLU A 113 14.85 7.82 -11.51
CA GLU A 113 15.61 7.69 -12.76
C GLU A 113 14.78 8.13 -13.97
N ASN A 114 13.51 7.74 -14.05
CA ASN A 114 12.61 8.20 -15.12
C ASN A 114 12.44 9.72 -15.09
N TYR A 115 12.24 10.32 -13.91
CA TYR A 115 12.14 11.76 -13.76
C TYR A 115 13.42 12.49 -14.20
N LYS A 116 14.61 11.98 -13.84
CA LYS A 116 15.89 12.54 -14.29
C LYS A 116 16.03 12.48 -15.81
N LYS A 117 15.61 11.37 -16.42
CA LYS A 117 15.65 11.16 -17.87
C LYS A 117 14.73 12.13 -18.61
N GLU A 118 13.48 12.25 -18.18
CA GLU A 118 12.51 13.21 -18.75
C GLU A 118 13.00 14.65 -18.62
N LYS A 119 13.59 15.01 -17.47
CA LYS A 119 14.16 16.36 -17.25
C LYS A 119 15.37 16.62 -18.14
N MET A 120 16.22 15.62 -18.39
CA MET A 120 17.33 15.71 -19.34
C MET A 120 16.82 15.86 -20.78
N GLU A 121 15.82 15.09 -21.18
CA GLU A 121 15.20 15.17 -22.50
C GLU A 121 14.52 16.54 -22.72
N ALA A 122 13.80 17.06 -21.73
CA ALA A 122 13.19 18.39 -21.80
C ALA A 122 14.25 19.50 -21.96
N LYS A 123 15.39 19.37 -21.26
CA LYS A 123 16.51 20.30 -21.36
C LYS A 123 17.22 20.21 -22.72
N PHE A 124 17.34 19.00 -23.28
CA PHE A 124 17.93 18.77 -24.60
C PHE A 124 17.04 19.28 -25.74
N LEU A 125 15.72 19.19 -25.58
CA LEU A 125 14.72 19.70 -26.52
C LEU A 125 14.48 21.22 -26.40
N GLY A 126 15.21 21.92 -25.53
CA GLY A 126 15.06 23.37 -25.32
C GLY A 126 13.69 23.78 -24.80
N LYS A 127 12.96 22.86 -24.13
CA LYS A 127 11.60 23.08 -23.61
C LYS A 127 11.56 23.56 -22.15
N VAL A 128 12.71 23.99 -21.60
CA VAL A 128 12.85 24.51 -20.23
C VAL A 128 13.61 25.82 -20.26
#